data_AF-A0A962DNI4-F1
#
_entry.id   AF-A0A962DNI4-F1
#
_cell.length_a   1.000
_cell.length_b   1.000
_cell.length_c   1.000
_cell.angle_alpha   90.00
_cell.angle_beta   90.00
_cell.angle_gamma   90.00
#
_symmetry.space_group_name_H-M   'P 1'
#
loop_
_entity.id
_entity.type
_entity.pdbx_description
1 polymer ?
#
loop_
_entity_poly.entity_id
_entity_poly.type
_entity_poly.pdbx_seq_one_letter_code
_entity_poly.pdbx_strand_id
1 'polypeptide(L)'
;FRSADLRTALADYYVRGAGPAANFLFRTEPEYRKLVRGLTPRVASDWIWQSCHQTPGADEQVLIACESPMPESAAQVVLDSYLADPRLLSELRFWITNLEVMTVLISHHQVSAEQLARRIGEELGR
;
A
#
# COMPACT_ATOMS: atom_id res chain seq x y z
N PHE A 1 14.14 -6.97 -30.69
CA PHE A 1 15.27 -7.57 -29.94
C PHE A 1 15.80 -8.77 -30.70
N ARG A 2 17.07 -8.73 -31.11
CA ARG A 2 17.77 -9.83 -31.79
C ARG A 2 18.21 -10.89 -30.77
N SER A 3 18.58 -10.46 -29.55
CA SER A 3 18.93 -11.35 -28.45
C SER A 3 17.72 -12.16 -27.95
N ALA A 4 17.86 -13.49 -27.94
CA ALA A 4 16.86 -14.38 -27.33
C ALA A 4 16.76 -14.15 -25.81
N ASP A 5 17.89 -13.98 -25.15
CA ASP A 5 17.95 -13.74 -23.70
C ASP A 5 17.27 -12.41 -23.31
N LEU A 6 17.37 -11.38 -24.16
CA LEU A 6 16.69 -10.12 -23.91
C LEU A 6 15.17 -10.24 -24.10
N ARG A 7 14.70 -11.02 -25.09
CA ARG A 7 13.27 -11.32 -25.25
C ARG A 7 12.72 -12.07 -24.05
N THR A 8 13.45 -13.05 -23.53
CA THR A 8 13.08 -13.80 -22.33
C THR A 8 13.03 -12.89 -21.10
N ALA A 9 14.06 -12.07 -20.88
CA ALA A 9 14.09 -11.14 -19.75
C ALA A 9 12.94 -10.10 -19.81
N LEU A 10 12.56 -9.65 -21.01
CA LEU A 10 11.43 -8.75 -21.20
C LEU A 10 10.09 -9.43 -20.91
N ALA A 11 9.92 -10.67 -21.39
CA ALA A 11 8.73 -11.48 -21.06
C ALA A 11 8.62 -11.68 -19.55
N ASP A 12 9.73 -12.00 -18.88
CA ASP A 12 9.79 -12.17 -17.43
C ASP A 12 9.45 -10.89 -16.67
N TYR A 13 9.91 -9.73 -17.14
CA TYR A 13 9.55 -8.46 -16.55
C TYR A 13 8.03 -8.22 -16.57
N TYR A 14 7.35 -8.46 -17.70
CA TYR A 14 5.91 -8.23 -17.81
C TYR A 14 5.06 -9.28 -17.09
N VAL A 15 5.54 -10.52 -16.97
CA VAL A 15 4.80 -11.62 -16.33
C VAL A 15 5.08 -11.72 -14.83
N ARG A 16 6.32 -11.47 -14.42
CA ARG A 16 6.85 -11.74 -13.06
C ARG A 16 7.46 -10.51 -12.39
N GLY A 17 7.42 -9.34 -13.01
CA GLY A 17 8.01 -8.12 -12.46
C GLY A 17 7.21 -7.51 -11.31
N ALA A 18 7.64 -6.30 -10.88
CA ALA A 18 7.07 -5.59 -9.74
C ALA A 18 5.55 -5.40 -9.83
N GLY A 19 5.02 -5.10 -11.03
CA GLY A 19 3.58 -4.87 -11.23
C GLY A 19 2.74 -6.08 -10.84
N PRO A 20 2.90 -7.25 -11.50
CA PRO A 20 2.22 -8.49 -11.11
C PRO A 20 2.45 -8.90 -9.65
N ALA A 21 3.68 -8.76 -9.13
CA ALA A 21 4.00 -9.09 -7.74
C ALA A 21 3.28 -8.19 -6.72
N ALA A 22 3.21 -6.88 -6.99
CA ALA A 22 2.53 -5.92 -6.12
C ALA A 22 0.99 -5.97 -6.24
N ASN A 23 0.46 -6.39 -7.39
CA ASN A 23 -0.99 -6.48 -7.63
C ASN A 23 -1.70 -7.44 -6.64
N PHE A 24 -1.00 -8.45 -6.13
CA PHE A 24 -1.52 -9.35 -5.12
C PHE A 24 -1.91 -8.62 -3.81
N LEU A 25 -1.16 -7.59 -3.40
CA LEU A 25 -1.43 -6.84 -2.17
C LEU A 25 -2.51 -5.79 -2.33
N PHE A 26 -2.51 -5.07 -3.45
CA PHE A 26 -3.57 -4.09 -3.70
C PHE A 26 -4.95 -4.72 -3.84
N ARG A 27 -5.01 -6.03 -4.14
CA ARG A 27 -6.25 -6.81 -4.18
C ARG A 27 -6.67 -7.37 -2.83
N THR A 28 -5.77 -7.42 -1.84
CA THR A 28 -6.08 -8.00 -0.54
C THR A 28 -6.32 -6.89 0.46
N GLU A 29 -7.58 -6.67 0.85
CA GLU A 29 -7.88 -5.78 1.96
C GLU A 29 -7.43 -6.45 3.27
N PRO A 30 -6.47 -5.86 4.00
CA PRO A 30 -5.96 -6.49 5.21
C PRO A 30 -6.98 -6.42 6.34
N GLU A 31 -7.12 -7.52 7.10
CA GLU A 31 -8.17 -7.66 8.11
C GLU A 31 -8.14 -6.55 9.17
N TYR A 32 -6.96 -6.03 9.55
CA TYR A 32 -6.90 -4.90 10.48
C TYR A 32 -7.66 -3.67 9.96
N ARG A 33 -7.67 -3.39 8.64
CA ARG A 33 -8.43 -2.26 8.07
C ARG A 33 -9.92 -2.48 8.20
N LYS A 34 -10.38 -3.72 7.98
CA LYS A 34 -11.78 -4.11 8.16
C LYS A 34 -12.20 -3.97 9.62
N LEU A 35 -11.35 -4.40 10.56
CA LEU A 35 -11.59 -4.26 12.00
C LEU A 35 -11.68 -2.78 12.41
N VAL A 36 -10.69 -1.95 12.05
CA VAL A 36 -10.71 -0.51 12.34
C VAL A 36 -11.96 0.12 11.75
N ARG A 37 -12.23 -0.05 10.44
CA ARG A 37 -13.41 0.50 9.78
C ARG A 37 -14.73 0.05 10.40
N GLY A 38 -14.81 -1.19 10.88
CA GLY A 38 -16.01 -1.72 11.54
C GLY A 38 -16.21 -1.19 12.96
N LEU A 39 -15.12 -0.88 13.68
CA LEU A 39 -15.16 -0.32 15.03
C LEU A 39 -15.29 1.20 15.03
N THR A 40 -14.84 1.89 13.98
CA THR A 40 -14.96 3.35 13.85
C THR A 40 -16.43 3.75 13.69
N PRO A 41 -16.97 4.65 14.52
CA PRO A 41 -18.30 5.18 14.31
C PRO A 41 -18.41 5.88 12.96
N ARG A 42 -19.52 5.64 12.25
CA ARG A 42 -19.75 6.23 10.93
C ARG A 42 -19.57 7.75 10.89
N VAL A 43 -20.02 8.46 11.94
CA VAL A 43 -19.84 9.93 12.05
C VAL A 43 -18.38 10.36 12.00
N ALA A 44 -17.47 9.59 12.59
CA ALA A 44 -16.04 9.88 12.55
C ALA A 44 -15.47 9.64 11.15
N SER A 45 -15.81 8.51 10.53
CA SER A 45 -15.36 8.18 9.18
C SER A 45 -15.86 9.20 8.15
N ASP A 46 -17.15 9.53 8.19
CA ASP A 46 -17.77 10.49 7.29
C ASP A 46 -17.10 11.86 7.42
N TRP A 47 -16.81 12.32 8.64
CA TRP A 47 -16.12 13.59 8.87
C TRP A 47 -14.69 13.61 8.34
N ILE A 48 -13.91 12.54 8.60
CA ILE A 48 -12.53 12.45 8.09
C ILE A 48 -12.52 12.57 6.56
N TRP A 49 -13.42 11.85 5.89
CA TRP A 49 -13.53 11.87 4.43
C TRP A 49 -14.17 13.12 3.85
N GLN A 50 -14.86 13.94 4.65
CA GLN A 50 -15.43 15.20 4.18
C GLN A 50 -14.52 16.41 4.45
N SER A 51 -13.70 16.34 5.49
CA SER A 51 -13.05 17.55 6.04
C SER A 51 -11.57 17.39 6.41
N CYS A 52 -11.06 16.17 6.57
CA CYS A 52 -9.74 15.93 7.16
C CYS A 52 -8.74 15.27 6.22
N HIS A 53 -8.94 15.36 4.90
CA HIS A 53 -8.03 14.80 3.92
C HIS A 53 -7.85 15.72 2.72
N GLN A 54 -6.74 15.51 2.00
CA GLN A 54 -6.47 16.13 0.70
C GLN A 54 -5.89 15.09 -0.25
N THR A 55 -6.09 15.32 -1.54
CA THR A 55 -5.54 14.51 -2.63
C THR A 55 -4.71 15.42 -3.54
N PRO A 56 -3.47 15.77 -3.14
CA PRO A 56 -2.62 16.72 -3.89
C PRO A 56 -2.16 16.17 -5.25
N GLY A 57 -2.19 14.85 -5.43
CA GLY A 57 -1.86 14.17 -6.69
C GLY A 57 -2.67 12.89 -6.86
N ALA A 58 -2.66 12.31 -8.07
CA ALA A 58 -3.45 11.13 -8.39
C ALA A 58 -3.14 9.90 -7.52
N ASP A 59 -1.91 9.82 -7.01
CA ASP A 59 -1.41 8.70 -6.21
C ASP A 59 -1.11 9.11 -4.76
N GLU A 60 -1.55 10.30 -4.33
CA GLU A 60 -1.24 10.85 -3.01
C GLU A 60 -2.52 11.20 -2.26
N GLN A 61 -2.65 10.65 -1.05
CA GLN A 61 -3.70 10.97 -0.11
C GLN A 61 -3.07 11.28 1.23
N VAL A 62 -3.35 12.48 1.76
CA VAL A 62 -2.83 12.93 3.04
C VAL A 62 -3.96 13.29 3.99
N LEU A 63 -3.77 13.01 5.27
CA LEU A 63 -4.62 13.52 6.33
C LEU A 63 -4.13 14.91 6.73
N ILE A 64 -5.05 15.84 6.92
CA ILE A 64 -4.76 17.22 7.36
C ILE A 64 -5.32 17.47 8.75
N ALA A 65 -4.76 18.46 9.44
CA ALA A 65 -5.34 18.94 10.68
C ALA A 65 -6.76 19.49 10.42
N CYS A 66 -7.72 19.04 11.23
CA CYS A 66 -9.12 19.43 11.17
C CYS A 66 -9.72 19.40 12.58
N GLU A 67 -10.88 20.03 12.77
CA GLU A 67 -11.62 19.90 14.03
C GLU A 67 -12.19 18.47 14.17
N SER A 68 -12.25 17.98 15.41
CA SER A 68 -12.87 16.67 15.69
C SER A 68 -14.40 16.77 15.58
N PRO A 69 -15.09 15.77 15.00
CA PRO A 69 -16.57 15.74 14.96
C PRO A 69 -17.19 15.37 16.32
N MET A 70 -16.37 15.06 17.31
CA MET A 70 -16.80 14.57 18.62
C MET A 70 -15.92 15.10 19.75
N PRO A 71 -16.45 15.20 20.97
CA PRO A 71 -15.65 15.57 22.13
C PRO A 71 -14.59 14.50 22.45
N GLU A 72 -13.53 14.91 23.14
CA GLU A 72 -12.39 14.06 23.51
C GLU A 72 -12.81 12.76 24.21
N SER A 73 -13.78 12.83 25.13
CA SER A 73 -14.28 11.66 25.85
C SER A 73 -14.93 10.63 24.93
N ALA A 74 -15.62 11.07 23.87
CA ALA A 74 -16.21 10.17 22.88
C ALA A 74 -15.12 9.59 21.97
N ALA A 75 -14.11 10.39 21.61
CA ALA A 75 -12.95 9.91 20.85
C ALA A 75 -12.20 8.82 21.63
N GLN A 76 -12.00 9.01 22.94
CA GLN A 76 -11.34 8.03 23.80
C GLN A 76 -12.10 6.70 23.81
N VAL A 77 -13.44 6.71 23.88
CA VAL A 77 -14.24 5.47 23.81
C VAL A 77 -14.01 4.71 22.50
N VAL A 78 -13.85 5.42 21.38
CA VAL A 78 -13.52 4.79 20.10
C VAL A 78 -12.13 4.16 20.14
N LEU A 79 -11.13 4.87 20.68
CA LEU A 79 -9.77 4.34 20.83
C LEU A 79 -9.73 3.11 21.76
N ASP A 80 -10.45 3.15 22.87
CA ASP A 80 -10.57 2.03 23.81
C ASP A 80 -11.20 0.82 23.13
N SER A 81 -12.18 1.02 22.23
CA SER A 81 -12.78 -0.06 21.45
C SER A 81 -11.78 -0.76 20.52
N TYR A 82 -10.81 -0.02 19.96
CA TYR A 82 -9.73 -0.59 19.17
C TYR A 82 -8.80 -1.43 20.04
N LEU A 83 -8.46 -0.94 21.24
CA LEU A 83 -7.59 -1.65 22.19
C LEU A 83 -8.27 -2.90 22.76
N ALA A 84 -9.60 -2.91 22.83
CA ALA A 84 -10.37 -4.02 23.36
C ALA A 84 -10.54 -5.20 22.36
N ASP A 85 -10.39 -4.99 21.04
CA ASP A 85 -10.46 -6.09 20.08
C ASP A 85 -9.14 -6.90 20.10
N PRO A 86 -9.16 -8.17 20.55
CA PRO A 86 -7.94 -8.95 20.75
C PRO A 86 -7.23 -9.31 19.43
N ARG A 87 -7.89 -9.15 18.28
CA ARG A 87 -7.33 -9.48 16.97
C ARG A 87 -6.58 -8.30 16.37
N LEU A 88 -7.03 -7.07 16.64
CA LEU A 88 -6.60 -5.88 15.90
C LEU A 88 -5.07 -5.71 15.90
N LEU A 89 -4.44 -5.82 17.08
CA LEU A 89 -3.01 -5.64 17.20
C LEU A 89 -2.21 -6.73 16.47
N SER A 90 -2.67 -7.99 16.53
CA SER A 90 -2.01 -9.09 15.81
C SER A 90 -2.15 -8.94 14.30
N GLU A 91 -3.32 -8.55 13.80
CA GLU A 91 -3.57 -8.32 12.37
C GLU A 91 -2.78 -7.12 11.85
N LEU A 92 -2.66 -6.05 12.64
CA LEU A 92 -1.84 -4.89 12.28
C LEU A 92 -0.35 -5.28 12.18
N ARG A 93 0.17 -6.04 13.15
CA ARG A 93 1.56 -6.51 13.12
C ARG A 93 1.82 -7.41 11.91
N PHE A 94 0.91 -8.35 11.64
CA PHE A 94 0.99 -9.22 10.47
C PHE A 94 1.04 -8.40 9.17
N TRP A 95 0.19 -7.39 9.06
CA TRP A 95 0.19 -6.50 7.89
C TRP A 95 1.50 -5.71 7.74
N ILE A 96 2.02 -5.13 8.83
CA ILE A 96 3.30 -4.39 8.80
C ILE A 96 4.43 -5.30 8.31
N THR A 97 4.55 -6.52 8.85
CA THR A 97 5.58 -7.47 8.41
C THR A 97 5.41 -7.84 6.93
N ASN A 98 4.18 -7.98 6.43
CA ASN A 98 3.95 -8.19 5.00
C ASN A 98 4.39 -6.99 4.16
N LEU A 99 4.13 -5.76 4.60
CA LEU A 99 4.61 -4.55 3.89
C LEU A 99 6.14 -4.49 3.82
N GLU A 100 6.84 -4.89 4.88
CA GLU A 100 8.31 -4.93 4.92
C GLU A 100 8.88 -5.92 3.89
N VAL A 101 8.39 -7.18 3.87
CA VAL A 101 8.82 -8.18 2.89
C VAL A 101 8.59 -7.67 1.46
N MET A 102 7.50 -6.94 1.25
CA MET A 102 7.12 -6.45 -0.07
C MET A 102 7.94 -5.27 -0.53
N THR A 103 8.35 -4.42 0.41
CA THR A 103 9.29 -3.34 0.14
C THR A 103 10.60 -3.95 -0.40
N VAL A 104 11.10 -5.02 0.22
CA VAL A 104 12.28 -5.75 -0.25
C VAL A 104 12.08 -6.33 -1.66
N LEU A 105 10.95 -7.01 -1.92
CA LEU A 105 10.66 -7.57 -3.24
C LEU A 105 10.55 -6.49 -4.32
N ILE A 106 9.85 -5.39 -4.06
CA ILE A 106 9.72 -4.26 -4.99
C ILE A 106 11.10 -3.66 -5.29
N SER A 107 11.94 -3.45 -4.28
CA SER A 107 13.32 -2.96 -4.48
C SER A 107 14.13 -3.90 -5.38
N HIS A 108 14.05 -5.22 -5.20
CA HIS A 108 14.72 -6.18 -6.08
C HIS A 108 14.20 -6.12 -7.52
N HIS A 109 12.88 -5.99 -7.71
CA HIS A 109 12.31 -5.86 -9.04
C HIS A 109 12.68 -4.54 -9.71
N GLN A 110 12.79 -3.44 -8.96
CA GLN A 110 13.24 -2.16 -9.49
C GLN A 110 14.67 -2.26 -10.02
N VAL A 111 15.60 -2.82 -9.23
CA VAL A 111 16.99 -3.05 -9.66
C VAL A 111 17.04 -3.91 -10.93
N SER A 112 16.23 -4.97 -10.99
CA SER A 112 16.14 -5.86 -12.15
C SER A 112 15.60 -5.12 -13.39
N ALA A 113 14.62 -4.24 -13.21
CA ALA A 113 14.05 -3.43 -14.29
C ALA A 113 15.06 -2.41 -14.84
N GLU A 114 15.81 -1.74 -13.97
CA GLU A 114 16.86 -0.80 -14.34
C GLU A 114 17.99 -1.49 -15.13
N GLN A 115 18.38 -2.71 -14.71
CA GLN A 115 19.34 -3.54 -15.45
C GLN A 115 18.82 -3.93 -16.83
N LEU A 116 17.54 -4.33 -16.93
CA LEU A 116 16.92 -4.66 -18.21
C LEU A 116 16.85 -3.43 -19.13
N ALA A 117 16.49 -2.26 -18.60
CA ALA A 117 16.47 -1.02 -19.36
C ALA A 117 17.84 -0.66 -19.94
N ARG A 118 18.92 -0.82 -19.16
CA ARG A 118 20.30 -0.62 -19.65
C ARG A 118 20.66 -1.56 -20.80
N ARG A 119 20.36 -2.86 -20.66
CA ARG A 119 20.59 -3.87 -21.71
C ARG A 119 19.82 -3.56 -23.01
N ILE A 120 18.61 -3.02 -22.88
CA ILE A 120 17.83 -2.54 -24.03
C ILE A 120 18.51 -1.35 -24.70
N GLY A 121 18.99 -0.37 -23.92
CA GLY A 121 19.74 0.78 -24.45
C GLY A 121 20.98 0.35 -25.25
N GLU A 122 21.79 -0.53 -24.66
CA GLU A 122 22.98 -1.10 -25.31
C GLU A 122 22.65 -1.78 -26.65
N GLU A 123 21.58 -2.58 -26.73
CA GLU A 123 21.18 -3.26 -27.98
C GLU A 123 20.62 -2.27 -29.02
N LEU A 124 20.02 -1.17 -28.58
CA LEU A 124 19.48 -0.11 -29.45
C LEU A 124 20.53 0.95 -29.84
N GLY A 125 21.75 0.88 -29.28
CA GLY A 125 22.79 1.88 -29.48
C GLY A 125 22.45 3.24 -28.86
N ARG A 126 21.74 3.24 -27.72
CA ARG A 126 21.30 4.43 -26.98
C ARG A 126 21.72 4.37 -25.52
#